data_AF-A0A961MSG1-F1
#
_entry.id   AF-A0A961MSG1-F1
#
_cell.length_a   1.000
_cell.length_b   1.000
_cell.length_c   1.000
_cell.angle_alpha   90.00
_cell.angle_beta   90.00
_cell.angle_gamma   90.00
#
_symmetry.space_group_name_H-M   'P 1'
#
loop_
_entity.id
_entity.type
_entity.pdbx_description
1 polymer ?
#
loop_
_entity_poly.entity_id
_entity_poly.type
_entity_poly.pdbx_seq_one_letter_code
_entity_poly.pdbx_strand_id
1 'polypeptide(L)'
;MHLPGPALPIDPLLPDLCAALAARGLAVLQAPPGAGKTTRVPLALLGQIAGRIVMLEPRRLAARAAAERLAETLGEPVGQTVGYRIRGEAK
;
A
#
# COMPACT_ATOMS: atom_id res chain seq x y z
N MET A 1 8.30 -9.32 -7.22
CA MET A 1 7.53 -8.34 -8.02
C MET A 1 8.37 -7.07 -8.10
N HIS A 2 8.68 -6.56 -9.30
CA HIS A 2 9.39 -5.28 -9.45
C HIS A 2 8.34 -4.17 -9.55
N LEU A 3 8.28 -3.29 -8.54
CA LEU A 3 7.34 -2.17 -8.55
C LEU A 3 7.96 -1.00 -9.32
N PRO A 4 7.20 -0.31 -10.21
CA PRO A 4 7.78 0.71 -11.09
C PRO A 4 8.27 1.93 -10.30
N GLY A 5 9.26 2.63 -10.86
CA GLY A 5 9.88 3.83 -10.27
C GLY A 5 11.21 3.56 -9.55
N PRO A 6 11.82 4.59 -8.94
CA PRO A 6 13.09 4.45 -8.25
C PRO A 6 12.98 3.52 -7.04
N ALA A 7 14.09 2.88 -6.70
CA ALA A 7 14.20 2.08 -5.49
C ALA A 7 13.92 2.94 -4.26
N LEU A 8 13.09 2.44 -3.36
CA LEU A 8 12.74 3.08 -2.10
C LEU A 8 13.34 2.31 -0.91
N PRO A 9 13.61 2.97 0.23
CA PRO A 9 14.21 2.33 1.40
C PRO A 9 13.42 1.11 1.93
N ILE A 10 12.12 1.01 1.64
CA ILE A 10 11.29 -0.12 2.05
C ILE A 10 11.47 -1.37 1.18
N ASP A 11 11.89 -1.23 -0.07
CA ASP A 11 11.91 -2.31 -1.05
C ASP A 11 12.68 -3.57 -0.59
N PRO A 12 13.88 -3.48 0.05
CA PRO A 12 14.57 -4.67 0.54
C PRO A 12 13.86 -5.35 1.73
N LEU A 13 12.95 -4.68 2.43
CA LEU A 13 12.22 -5.20 3.59
C LEU A 13 10.91 -5.90 3.20
N LEU A 14 10.44 -5.74 1.96
CA LEU A 14 9.15 -6.28 1.52
C LEU A 14 9.07 -7.81 1.56
N PRO A 15 10.10 -8.59 1.14
CA PRO A 15 10.04 -10.05 1.21
C PRO A 15 9.84 -10.56 2.64
N ASP A 16 10.62 -10.02 3.59
CA ASP A 16 10.56 -10.42 5.00
C ASP A 16 9.21 -10.06 5.63
N LEU A 17 8.66 -8.89 5.28
CA LEU A 17 7.33 -8.48 5.72
C LEU A 17 6.24 -9.44 5.21
N CYS A 18 6.28 -9.79 3.92
CA CYS A 18 5.31 -10.71 3.32
C CYS A 18 5.40 -12.10 3.98
N ALA A 19 6.61 -12.59 4.22
CA ALA A 19 6.83 -13.87 4.90
C ALA A 19 6.30 -13.86 6.34
N ALA A 20 6.55 -12.80 7.11
CA ALA A 20 6.05 -12.66 8.47
C ALA A 20 4.51 -12.62 8.51
N LEU A 21 3.88 -11.88 7.60
CA LEU A 21 2.42 -11.82 7.49
C LEU A 21 1.81 -13.16 7.05
N ALA A 22 2.42 -13.87 6.11
CA ALA A 22 1.96 -15.19 5.69
C ALA A 22 2.05 -16.23 6.83
N ALA A 23 3.12 -16.17 7.64
CA ALA A 23 3.35 -17.14 8.71
C ALA A 23 2.55 -16.85 10.00
N ARG A 24 2.32 -15.57 10.32
CA ARG A 24 1.77 -15.14 11.62
C ARG A 24 0.47 -14.34 11.53
N GLY A 25 0.12 -13.83 10.35
CA GLY A 25 -1.02 -12.93 10.14
C GLY A 25 -0.82 -11.52 10.71
N LEU A 26 0.33 -11.22 11.32
CA LEU A 26 0.62 -9.95 11.98
C LEU A 26 2.10 -9.59 11.88
N ALA A 27 2.39 -8.33 11.60
CA ALA A 27 3.73 -7.77 11.62
C ALA A 27 3.70 -6.28 12.02
N VAL A 28 4.79 -5.81 12.62
CA VAL A 28 5.03 -4.39 12.85
C VAL A 28 6.19 -3.97 11.97
N LEU A 29 5.94 -2.98 11.11
CA LEU A 29 6.95 -2.43 10.21
C LEU A 29 7.32 -1.02 10.66
N GLN A 30 8.60 -0.82 10.98
CA GLN A 30 9.16 0.50 11.27
C GLN A 30 10.07 0.95 10.11
N ALA A 31 9.89 2.18 9.66
CA ALA A 31 10.78 2.82 8.70
C ALA A 31 10.65 4.36 8.82
N PRO A 32 11.62 5.16 8.33
CA PRO A 32 11.53 6.62 8.40
C PRO A 32 10.43 7.21 7.49
N PRO A 33 9.97 8.46 7.73
CA PRO A 33 9.11 9.18 6.78
C PRO A 33 9.71 9.19 5.37
N GLY A 34 8.86 9.12 4.34
CA GLY A 34 9.32 9.09 2.94
C GLY A 34 9.88 7.73 2.46
N ALA A 35 10.04 6.73 3.33
CA ALA A 35 10.60 5.42 2.95
C ALA A 35 9.75 4.60 1.96
N GLY A 36 8.53 5.03 1.61
CA GLY A 36 7.64 4.32 0.70
C GLY A 36 6.66 3.33 1.34
N LYS A 37 6.49 3.34 2.66
CA LYS A 37 5.59 2.42 3.39
C LYS A 37 4.17 2.38 2.80
N THR A 38 3.52 3.54 2.73
CA THR A 38 2.14 3.67 2.26
C THR A 38 1.99 3.32 0.77
N THR A 39 3.05 3.47 -0.03
CA THR A 39 2.96 3.34 -1.49
C THR A 39 3.51 2.02 -2.05
N ARG A 40 4.31 1.27 -1.27
CA ARG A 40 4.89 -0.01 -1.70
C ARG A 40 4.32 -1.21 -0.97
N VAL A 41 4.09 -1.11 0.35
CA VAL A 41 3.64 -2.24 1.17
C VAL A 41 2.31 -2.81 0.69
N PRO A 42 1.25 -2.00 0.43
CA PRO A 42 -0.02 -2.54 -0.04
C PRO A 42 0.12 -3.26 -1.38
N LEU A 43 0.91 -2.70 -2.31
CA LEU A 43 1.15 -3.30 -3.62
C LEU A 43 1.93 -4.61 -3.53
N ALA A 44 2.90 -4.68 -2.63
CA ALA A 44 3.64 -5.93 -2.38
C ALA A 44 2.72 -7.05 -1.88
N LEU A 45 1.69 -6.70 -1.10
CA LEU A 45 0.72 -7.66 -0.56
C LEU A 45 -0.42 -7.99 -1.53
N LEU A 46 -0.60 -7.23 -2.62
CA LEU A 46 -1.60 -7.55 -3.64
C LEU A 46 -1.32 -8.94 -4.23
N GLY A 47 -2.37 -9.76 -4.33
CA GLY A 47 -2.29 -11.14 -4.82
C GLY A 47 -1.66 -12.14 -3.84
N GLN A 48 -1.09 -11.68 -2.72
CA GLN A 48 -0.57 -12.56 -1.66
C GLN A 48 -1.59 -12.84 -0.56
N ILE A 49 -2.64 -12.02 -0.46
CA ILE A 49 -3.73 -12.20 0.50
C ILE A 49 -5.05 -12.45 -0.22
N ALA A 50 -5.90 -13.29 0.38
CA ALA A 50 -7.29 -13.42 -0.05
C ALA A 50 -8.11 -12.22 0.45
N GLY A 51 -9.00 -11.70 -0.40
CA GLY A 51 -9.90 -10.61 -0.03
C GLY A 51 -9.34 -9.22 -0.33
N ARG A 52 -9.55 -8.26 0.58
CA ARG A 52 -9.28 -6.83 0.36
C ARG A 52 -8.31 -6.30 1.40
N ILE A 53 -7.33 -5.50 0.96
CA ILE A 53 -6.46 -4.71 1.85
C ILE A 53 -7.23 -3.45 2.27
N VAL A 54 -7.33 -3.20 3.58
CA VAL A 54 -7.87 -1.95 4.12
C VAL A 54 -6.73 -1.16 4.76
N MET A 55 -6.48 0.03 4.22
CA MET A 55 -5.50 0.96 4.77
C MET A 55 -6.22 2.05 5.55
N LEU A 56 -5.77 2.32 6.77
CA LEU A 56 -6.29 3.40 7.60
C LEU A 56 -5.31 4.57 7.56
N GLU A 57 -5.81 5.75 7.20
CA GLU A 57 -5.05 6.99 7.18
C GLU A 57 -5.76 8.03 8.06
N PRO A 58 -5.03 8.77 8.92
CA PRO A 58 -5.64 9.62 9.95
C PRO A 58 -6.29 10.89 9.37
N ARG A 59 -5.99 11.24 8.12
CA ARG A 59 -6.45 12.47 7.46
C ARG A 59 -7.02 12.16 6.10
N ARG A 60 -8.10 12.85 5.73
CA ARG A 60 -8.78 12.67 4.42
C ARG A 60 -7.83 12.88 3.24
N LEU A 61 -7.00 13.92 3.31
CA LEU A 61 -6.03 14.22 2.26
C LEU A 61 -4.99 13.09 2.10
N ALA A 62 -4.54 12.49 3.20
CA ALA A 62 -3.59 11.38 3.16
C ALA A 62 -4.22 10.12 2.54
N ALA A 63 -5.46 9.80 2.92
CA ALA A 63 -6.19 8.67 2.32
C ALA A 63 -6.34 8.82 0.80
N ARG A 64 -6.75 10.00 0.35
CA ARG A 64 -6.92 10.29 -1.08
C ARG A 64 -5.58 10.26 -1.83
N ALA A 65 -4.56 10.94 -1.32
CA ALA A 65 -3.24 10.99 -1.96
C ALA A 65 -2.59 9.61 -2.03
N ALA A 66 -2.76 8.77 -1.00
CA ALA A 66 -2.30 7.39 -1.01
C ALA A 66 -2.97 6.57 -2.12
N ALA A 67 -4.30 6.64 -2.22
CA ALA A 67 -5.05 5.91 -3.25
C ALA A 67 -4.68 6.38 -4.67
N GLU A 68 -4.59 7.70 -4.89
CA GLU A 68 -4.16 8.28 -6.18
C GLU A 68 -2.75 7.79 -6.56
N ARG A 69 -1.80 7.82 -5.63
CA ARG A 69 -0.42 7.37 -5.88
C ARG A 69 -0.31 5.88 -6.16
N LEU A 70 -1.08 5.07 -5.44
CA LEU A 70 -1.12 3.62 -5.63
C LEU A 70 -1.73 3.25 -6.99
N ALA A 71 -2.83 3.88 -7.38
CA ALA A 71 -3.47 3.69 -8.68
C ALA A 71 -2.55 4.14 -9.83
N GLU A 72 -1.89 5.30 -9.69
CA GLU A 72 -0.86 5.78 -10.63
C GLU A 72 0.26 4.75 -10.81
N THR A 73 0.73 4.15 -9.71
CA THR A 73 1.81 3.13 -9.74
C THR A 73 1.38 1.87 -10.51
N LEU A 74 0.09 1.55 -10.49
CA LEU A 74 -0.50 0.43 -11.23
C LEU A 74 -0.91 0.79 -12.67
N GLY A 75 -0.85 2.07 -13.06
CA GLY A 75 -1.27 2.54 -14.37
C GLY A 75 -2.78 2.48 -14.61
N GLU A 76 -3.57 2.59 -13.55
CA GLU A 76 -5.04 2.49 -13.59
C GLU A 76 -5.73 3.73 -12.98
N PRO A 77 -7.00 4.00 -13.30
CA PRO A 77 -7.79 4.99 -12.58
C PRO A 77 -8.10 4.54 -11.14
N VAL A 78 -8.19 5.52 -10.23
CA VAL A 78 -8.69 5.28 -8.86
C VAL A 78 -10.11 4.70 -8.92
N GLY A 79 -10.35 3.65 -8.14
CA GLY A 79 -11.60 2.90 -8.06
C GLY A 79 -11.59 1.56 -8.80
N GLN A 80 -10.52 1.27 -9.57
CA GLN A 80 -10.35 -0.04 -10.21
C GLN A 80 -9.83 -1.09 -9.22
N THR A 81 -8.51 -1.17 -9.00
CA THR A 81 -7.90 -2.03 -7.97
C THR A 81 -7.77 -1.28 -6.64
N VAL A 82 -7.42 0.01 -6.71
CA VAL A 82 -7.22 0.86 -5.53
C VAL A 82 -8.21 2.02 -5.47
N GLY A 83 -8.85 2.20 -4.33
CA GLY A 83 -9.81 3.27 -4.06
C GLY A 83 -9.68 3.84 -2.65
N TYR A 84 -10.52 4.82 -2.31
CA TYR A 84 -10.64 5.37 -0.97
C TYR A 84 -12.10 5.60 -0.57
N ARG A 85 -12.33 5.65 0.73
CA ARG A 85 -13.61 6.05 1.31
C ARG A 85 -13.37 7.01 2.46
N ILE A 86 -13.95 8.20 2.36
CA ILE A 86 -13.95 9.22 3.39
C ILE A 86 -15.37 9.77 3.56
N ARG A 87 -15.64 10.50 4.65
CA ARG A 87 -16.98 11.04 4.89
C ARG A 87 -17.38 12.00 3.76
N GLY A 88 -18.42 11.63 3.01
CA GLY A 88 -18.97 12.39 1.90
C GLY A 88 -18.37 12.07 0.53
N GLU A 89 -17.42 11.15 0.43
CA GLU A 89 -16.76 10.83 -0.85
C GLU A 89 -16.22 9.39 -0.86
N ALA A 90 -16.48 8.66 -1.95
CA ALA A 90 -15.91 7.34 -2.20
C ALA A 90 -15.55 7.20 -3.69
N LYS A 91 -14.35 6.70 -3.95
CA LYS A 91 -13.89 6.34 -5.29
C LYS A 91 -13.20 5.00 -5.23
#